data_AF-A0A0K4CUX8-F1
#
_entry.id   AF-A0A0K4CUX8-F1
#
_cell.length_a   1.000
_cell.length_b   1.000
_cell.length_c   1.000
_cell.angle_alpha   90.00
_cell.angle_beta   90.00
_cell.angle_gamma   90.00
#
_symmetry.space_group_name_H-M   'P 1'
#
loop_
_entity.id
_entity.type
_entity.pdbx_description
1 polymer ?
#
loop_
_entity_poly.entity_id
_entity_poly.type
_entity_poly.pdbx_seq_one_letter_code
_entity_poly.pdbx_strand_id
1 'polypeptide(L)'
;MYPNLAKAYPTNKLPDLRGEFIRGWDDGRGVDAGRGILSMQGWLTGSHYHNIRSWDAWDNTVLVPNDKGGDSLLSTDNAVRQGAINGRFTSQYRTESSEGNETRPRNIAFNYIVRTA
;
A
#
# COMPACT_ATOMS: atom_id res chain seq x y z
N MET A 1 3.64 -31.90 31.75
CA MET A 1 2.50 -31.04 31.38
C MET A 1 2.87 -29.61 31.73
N TYR A 2 2.47 -28.60 30.94
CA TYR A 2 2.82 -27.19 31.16
C TYR A 2 1.63 -26.43 31.78
N PRO A 3 1.47 -26.42 33.12
CA PRO A 3 0.26 -25.93 33.77
C PRO A 3 -0.01 -24.45 33.52
N ASN A 4 1.04 -23.62 33.46
CA ASN A 4 0.89 -22.19 33.19
C ASN A 4 0.52 -21.93 31.73
N LEU A 5 0.99 -22.76 30.80
CA LEU A 5 0.61 -22.66 29.39
C LEU A 5 -0.85 -23.07 29.19
N ALA A 6 -1.32 -24.11 29.88
CA ALA A 6 -2.71 -24.57 29.81
C ALA A 6 -3.70 -23.53 30.37
N LYS A 7 -3.27 -22.68 31.32
CA LYS A 7 -4.08 -21.53 31.79
C LYS A 7 -4.28 -20.49 30.69
N ALA A 8 -3.23 -20.21 29.90
CA ALA A 8 -3.29 -19.24 28.80
C ALA A 8 -3.95 -19.82 27.53
N TYR A 9 -3.80 -21.13 27.29
CA TYR A 9 -4.36 -21.85 26.14
C TYR A 9 -5.17 -23.08 26.61
N PRO A 10 -6.42 -22.90 27.05
CA PRO A 10 -7.24 -23.99 27.61
C PRO A 10 -7.52 -25.14 26.64
N THR A 11 -7.43 -24.88 25.34
CA THR A 11 -7.59 -25.89 24.27
C THR A 11 -6.33 -26.72 24.04
N ASN A 12 -5.24 -26.43 24.76
CA ASN A 12 -3.90 -27.02 24.58
C ASN A 12 -3.36 -26.89 23.13
N LYS A 13 -3.83 -25.88 22.40
CA LYS A 13 -3.37 -25.57 21.03
C LYS A 13 -2.81 -24.16 21.01
N LEU A 14 -1.60 -24.04 20.46
CA LEU A 14 -1.00 -22.74 20.17
C LEU A 14 -1.56 -22.20 18.85
N PRO A 15 -1.69 -20.87 18.70
CA PRO A 15 -1.96 -20.28 17.40
C PRO A 15 -0.81 -20.60 16.44
N ASP A 16 -1.14 -20.94 15.20
CA ASP A 16 -0.14 -21.07 14.14
C ASP A 16 0.18 -19.68 13.59
N LEU A 17 1.37 -19.17 13.93
CA LEU A 17 1.82 -17.83 13.58
C LEU A 17 2.78 -17.82 12.38
N ARG A 18 3.00 -18.98 11.72
CA ARG A 18 3.95 -19.07 10.62
C ARG A 18 3.49 -18.19 9.46
N GLY A 19 4.27 -17.16 9.13
CA GLY A 19 3.97 -16.19 8.08
C GLY A 19 3.08 -15.03 8.53
N GLU A 20 2.69 -14.95 9.80
CA GLU A 20 1.97 -13.80 10.36
C GLU A 20 2.96 -12.78 10.92
N PHE A 21 2.71 -11.50 10.61
CA PHE A 21 3.32 -10.44 11.40
C PHE A 21 2.56 -10.31 12.72
N ILE A 22 3.32 -10.12 13.80
CA ILE A 22 2.73 -9.88 15.10
C ILE A 22 2.52 -8.38 15.27
N ARG A 23 1.28 -7.98 15.56
CA ARG A 23 0.94 -6.62 16.00
C ARG A 23 0.55 -6.67 17.47
N GLY A 24 1.12 -5.77 18.26
CA GLY A 24 0.82 -5.66 19.70
C GLY A 24 -0.65 -5.39 19.91
N TRP A 25 -1.27 -6.19 20.79
CA TRP A 25 -2.63 -5.92 21.23
C TRP A 25 -2.68 -4.57 21.94
N ASP A 26 -3.64 -3.73 21.55
CA ASP A 26 -3.66 -2.31 21.91
C ASP A 26 -3.84 -2.05 23.42
N ASP A 27 -4.65 -2.88 24.09
CA ASP A 27 -4.95 -2.81 25.53
C ASP A 27 -5.13 -1.38 26.09
N GLY A 28 -5.78 -0.51 25.31
CA GLY A 28 -6.11 0.86 25.72
C GLY A 28 -5.10 1.95 25.32
N ARG A 29 -4.07 1.65 24.53
CA ARG A 29 -3.18 2.69 23.96
C ARG A 29 -3.88 3.55 22.91
N GLY A 30 -4.86 3.00 22.19
CA GLY A 30 -5.67 3.67 21.18
C GLY A 30 -5.10 3.66 19.75
N VAL A 31 -4.04 2.90 19.46
CA VAL A 31 -3.41 2.81 18.13
C VAL A 31 -4.11 1.77 17.24
N ASP A 32 -4.47 0.61 17.80
CA ASP A 32 -5.23 -0.47 17.11
C ASP A 32 -6.49 -0.80 17.92
N ALA A 33 -7.26 0.24 18.23
CA ALA A 33 -8.38 0.20 19.17
C ALA A 33 -9.51 -0.73 18.71
N GLY A 34 -10.17 -1.37 19.68
CA GLY A 34 -11.30 -2.28 19.43
C GLY A 34 -10.91 -3.64 18.87
N ARG A 35 -9.62 -3.91 18.66
CA ARG A 35 -9.15 -5.17 18.10
C ARG A 35 -9.11 -6.28 19.15
N GLY A 36 -9.72 -7.43 18.82
CA GLY A 36 -9.68 -8.63 19.65
C GLY A 36 -8.33 -9.34 19.59
N ILE A 37 -7.89 -9.91 20.70
CA ILE A 37 -6.70 -10.77 20.74
C ILE A 37 -6.86 -11.97 19.78
N LEU A 38 -5.79 -12.33 19.10
CA LEU A 38 -5.73 -13.35 18.03
C LEU A 38 -6.59 -13.06 16.79
N SER A 39 -7.16 -11.86 16.65
CA SER A 39 -7.85 -11.48 15.42
C SER A 39 -6.87 -11.21 14.28
N MET A 40 -7.21 -11.67 13.08
CA MET A 40 -6.41 -11.47 11.88
C MET A 40 -6.83 -10.21 11.13
N GLN A 41 -5.88 -9.57 10.47
CA GLN A 41 -6.15 -8.56 9.47
C GLN A 41 -5.33 -8.87 8.21
N GLY A 42 -5.98 -8.79 7.04
CA GLY A 42 -5.30 -8.90 5.74
C GLY A 42 -4.37 -7.70 5.50
N TRP A 43 -3.45 -7.78 4.56
CA TRP A 43 -2.54 -6.66 4.24
C TRP A 43 -3.31 -5.40 3.80
N LEU A 44 -2.67 -4.24 3.94
CA LEU A 44 -3.17 -2.96 3.43
C LEU A 44 -1.99 -2.08 3.01
N THR A 45 -2.16 -1.30 1.95
CA THR A 45 -1.20 -0.27 1.55
C THR A 45 -1.84 1.08 1.77
N GLY A 46 -1.10 2.03 2.36
CA GLY A 46 -1.61 3.38 2.57
C GLY A 46 -1.99 4.04 1.23
N SER A 47 -3.03 4.88 1.28
CA SER A 47 -3.52 5.58 0.09
C SER A 47 -2.42 6.41 -0.57
N HIS A 48 -2.17 6.16 -1.85
CA HIS A 48 -1.28 6.94 -2.69
C HIS A 48 -1.70 6.85 -4.15
N TYR A 49 -1.17 7.75 -4.98
CA TYR A 49 -1.33 7.73 -6.43
C TYR A 49 0.01 8.03 -7.09
N HIS A 50 0.12 7.70 -8.37
CA HIS A 50 1.28 8.05 -9.19
C HIS A 50 0.90 9.11 -10.22
N ASN A 51 1.74 10.13 -10.36
CA ASN A 51 1.62 11.05 -11.48
C ASN A 51 2.09 10.35 -12.76
N ILE A 52 1.30 10.47 -13.81
CA ILE A 52 1.69 10.00 -15.13
C ILE A 52 2.52 11.11 -15.76
N ARG A 53 3.69 10.76 -16.27
CA ARG A 53 4.51 11.73 -16.97
C ARG A 53 3.91 11.98 -18.34
N SER A 54 3.11 13.04 -18.47
CA SER A 54 2.51 13.45 -19.74
C SER A 54 2.77 14.92 -20.02
N TRP A 55 2.65 15.27 -21.29
CA TRP A 55 2.67 16.66 -21.74
C TRP A 55 1.35 16.97 -22.45
N ASP A 56 0.87 18.19 -22.28
CA ASP A 56 -0.20 18.73 -23.11
C ASP A 56 0.43 19.32 -24.36
N ALA A 57 0.09 18.79 -25.54
CA ALA A 57 0.51 19.37 -26.80
C ALA A 57 -0.27 20.66 -27.07
N TRP A 58 0.41 21.72 -27.51
CA TRP A 58 -0.26 22.97 -27.92
C TRP A 58 -0.84 22.89 -29.33
N ASP A 59 -0.26 22.07 -30.20
CA ASP A 59 -0.72 21.80 -31.57
C ASP A 59 -0.97 20.29 -31.75
N ASN A 60 -2.09 19.91 -32.35
CA ASN A 60 -2.45 18.52 -32.60
C ASN A 60 -1.58 17.84 -33.67
N THR A 61 -0.81 18.61 -34.45
CA THR A 61 0.06 18.08 -35.50
C THR A 61 1.20 17.21 -34.96
N VAL A 62 1.51 17.32 -33.65
CA VAL A 62 2.49 16.44 -32.98
C VAL A 62 1.88 15.20 -32.33
N LEU A 63 0.54 15.07 -32.33
CA LEU A 63 -0.20 13.88 -31.86
C LEU A 63 -0.25 12.79 -32.93
N VAL A 64 0.87 12.57 -33.61
CA VAL A 64 1.07 11.45 -34.53
C VAL A 64 1.69 10.28 -33.74
N PRO A 65 1.18 9.04 -33.87
CA PRO A 65 1.84 7.88 -33.27
C PRO A 65 3.30 7.80 -33.72
N ASN A 66 4.24 7.87 -32.78
CA ASN A 66 5.67 7.73 -33.03
C ASN A 66 6.19 6.61 -32.14
N ASP A 67 6.46 5.45 -32.73
CA ASP A 67 6.80 4.23 -32.03
C ASP A 67 8.31 4.03 -31.85
N LYS A 68 9.03 5.05 -31.34
CA LYS A 68 10.40 4.79 -30.86
C LYS A 68 10.47 3.83 -29.65
N GLY A 69 9.32 3.46 -29.07
CA GLY A 69 9.23 2.51 -27.96
C GLY A 69 8.05 1.51 -28.00
N GLY A 70 7.23 1.51 -29.06
CA GLY A 70 6.15 0.53 -29.23
C GLY A 70 4.95 0.67 -28.27
N ASP A 71 4.69 1.84 -27.68
CA ASP A 71 3.46 2.06 -26.93
C ASP A 71 2.29 2.45 -27.85
N SER A 72 1.06 2.16 -27.40
CA SER A 72 -0.16 2.37 -28.18
C SER A 72 -0.94 3.62 -27.73
N LEU A 73 -0.30 4.49 -26.94
CA LEU A 73 -0.87 5.73 -26.44
C LEU A 73 -0.38 6.90 -27.31
N LEU A 74 -1.24 7.91 -27.52
CA LEU A 74 -0.84 9.18 -28.15
C LEU A 74 0.16 9.88 -27.21
N SER A 75 1.46 9.63 -27.42
CA SER A 75 2.53 10.18 -26.59
C SER A 75 2.89 11.58 -27.07
N THR A 76 3.07 12.49 -26.11
CA THR A 76 3.55 13.85 -26.33
C THR A 76 5.06 13.96 -26.18
N ASP A 77 5.80 12.86 -26.26
CA ASP A 77 7.26 12.86 -26.41
C ASP A 77 7.73 13.64 -27.65
N ASN A 78 6.89 13.75 -28.68
CA ASN A 78 7.07 14.63 -29.84
C ASN A 78 6.90 16.13 -29.54
N ALA A 79 6.37 16.51 -28.38
CA ALA A 79 6.29 17.91 -27.94
C ALA A 79 7.70 18.50 -27.64
N VAL A 80 8.75 17.69 -27.60
CA VAL A 80 10.13 18.13 -27.42
C VAL A 80 10.99 17.65 -28.59
N ARG A 81 10.77 18.23 -29.77
CA ARG A 81 11.59 17.94 -30.97
C ARG A 81 12.66 19.02 -31.11
N GLN A 82 13.94 18.63 -31.06
CA GLN A 82 15.12 19.47 -31.40
C GLN A 82 14.96 20.98 -31.11
N GLY A 83 14.78 21.35 -29.84
CA GLY A 83 14.78 22.75 -29.41
C GLY A 83 13.47 23.53 -29.59
N ALA A 84 12.45 22.95 -30.24
CA ALA A 84 11.10 23.49 -30.26
C ALA A 84 10.23 22.78 -29.21
N ILE A 85 9.82 23.52 -28.19
CA ILE A 85 8.88 23.05 -27.17
C ILE A 85 7.46 23.27 -27.72
N ASN A 86 6.77 22.20 -28.10
CA ASN A 86 5.37 22.21 -28.52
C ASN A 86 4.45 21.55 -27.49
N GLY A 87 4.62 21.93 -26.23
CA GLY A 87 3.77 21.46 -25.16
C GLY A 87 4.32 21.79 -23.78
N ARG A 88 3.51 21.48 -22.76
CA ARG A 88 3.89 21.72 -21.37
C ARG A 88 3.79 20.42 -20.59
N PHE A 89 4.82 20.12 -19.79
CA PHE A 89 4.73 19.05 -18.81
C PHE A 89 3.60 19.34 -17.83
N THR A 90 2.66 18.41 -17.73
CA THR A 90 1.49 18.54 -16.87
C THR A 90 1.50 17.40 -15.85
N SER A 91 1.32 17.76 -14.58
CA SER A 91 1.13 16.76 -13.51
C SER A 91 -0.37 16.52 -13.25
N GLN A 92 -1.24 16.89 -14.20
CA GLN A 92 -2.68 16.79 -14.03
C GLN A 92 -3.20 15.36 -14.16
N TYR A 93 -2.46 14.50 -14.86
CA TYR A 93 -2.83 13.10 -15.05
C TYR A 93 -2.18 12.23 -13.98
N ARG A 94 -3.00 11.44 -13.31
CA ARG A 94 -2.57 10.51 -12.26
C ARG A 94 -3.39 9.23 -12.31
N THR A 95 -2.84 8.18 -11.71
CA THR A 95 -3.63 6.99 -11.38
C THR A 95 -4.68 7.36 -10.35
N GLU A 96 -5.70 6.50 -10.20
CA GLU A 96 -6.57 6.57 -9.03
C GLU A 96 -5.75 6.32 -7.76
N SER A 97 -6.22 6.90 -6.65
CA SER A 97 -5.60 6.63 -5.35
C SER A 97 -5.90 5.20 -4.95
N SER A 98 -4.90 4.49 -4.45
CA SER A 98 -5.15 3.25 -3.71
C SER A 98 -5.98 3.55 -2.47
N GLU A 99 -6.75 2.57 -2.03
CA GLU A 99 -7.50 2.66 -0.77
C GLU A 99 -6.64 2.18 0.40
N GLY A 100 -6.87 2.75 1.58
CA GLY A 100 -6.21 2.33 2.81
C GLY A 100 -5.76 3.49 3.68
N ASN A 101 -6.00 3.38 4.98
CA ASN A 101 -5.62 4.36 6.00
C ASN A 101 -4.28 4.05 6.69
N GLU A 102 -3.64 2.94 6.33
CA GLU A 102 -2.37 2.49 6.90
C GLU A 102 -1.64 1.60 5.88
N THR A 103 -0.31 1.54 5.98
CA THR A 103 0.49 0.49 5.33
C THR A 103 0.85 -0.58 6.36
N ARG A 104 0.42 -1.82 6.13
CA ARG A 104 0.69 -2.95 7.02
C ARG A 104 0.71 -4.29 6.29
N PRO A 105 1.57 -5.22 6.73
CA PRO A 105 1.46 -6.61 6.28
C PRO A 105 0.22 -7.28 6.88
N ARG A 106 -0.12 -8.47 6.36
CA ARG A 106 -1.05 -9.37 7.06
C ARG A 106 -0.52 -9.62 8.46
N ASN A 107 -1.39 -9.48 9.46
CA ASN A 107 -0.94 -9.53 10.84
C ASN A 107 -2.04 -10.03 11.78
N ILE A 108 -1.61 -10.49 12.95
CA ILE A 108 -2.47 -10.95 14.04
C ILE A 108 -2.22 -10.12 15.30
N ALA A 109 -3.31 -9.74 15.98
CA ALA A 109 -3.22 -9.07 17.28
C ALA A 109 -2.75 -10.07 18.33
N PHE A 110 -1.63 -9.81 18.98
CA PHE A 110 -1.05 -10.70 19.97
C PHE A 110 -0.58 -9.95 21.20
N ASN A 111 -0.75 -10.54 22.38
CA ASN A 111 -0.22 -10.00 23.62
C ASN A 111 1.16 -10.62 23.91
N TYR A 112 2.22 -9.95 23.46
CA TYR A 112 3.62 -10.33 23.74
C TYR A 112 4.32 -9.36 24.70
N ILE A 113 3.62 -8.30 25.15
CA ILE A 113 4.12 -7.42 26.20
C ILE A 113 3.63 -8.01 27.51
N VAL A 114 4.48 -8.81 28.15
CA VAL A 114 4.21 -9.28 29.51
C VAL A 114 4.33 -8.07 30.44
N ARG A 115 3.20 -7.55 30.91
CA ARG A 115 3.20 -6.71 32.12
C ARG A 115 3.25 -7.66 33.30
N THR A 116 4.35 -7.62 34.05
CA THR A 116 4.41 -8.26 35.36
C THR A 116 3.45 -7.51 36.28
N ALA A 117 2.53 -8.24 36.91
CA ALA A 117 1.77 -7.73 38.05
C ALA A 117 2.67 -7.65 39.29
#